data_AF-A0A068MWK1-F1
#
_entry.id   AF-A0A068MWK1-F1
#
_cell.length_a   1.000
_cell.length_b   1.000
_cell.length_c   1.000
_cell.angle_alpha   90.00
_cell.angle_beta   90.00
_cell.angle_gamma   90.00
#
_symmetry.space_group_name_H-M   'P 1'
#
loop_
_entity.id
_entity.type
_entity.pdbx_description
1 polymer ?
#
loop_
_entity_poly.entity_id
_entity_poly.type
_entity_poly.pdbx_seq_one_letter_code
_entity_poly.pdbx_strand_id
1 'polypeptide(L)'
;MNYAAIAGQGLGILLALMTVLFIFRIILTWYPQVELTKLPWKLIALPTEPLLIPLRKLVPPIGGVDLAPILWVFICTFLREILIGQQGLITMASRLH
;
A
#
# COMPACT_ATOMS: atom_id res chain seq x y z
N MET A 1 -12.41 -1.35 26.36
CA MET A 1 -12.16 -1.50 24.91
C MET A 1 -10.67 -1.26 24.69
N ASN A 2 -9.91 -2.25 24.21
CA ASN A 2 -8.45 -2.13 24.10
C ASN A 2 -8.10 -1.15 22.96
N TYR A 3 -7.62 0.05 23.31
CA TYR A 3 -7.25 1.09 22.35
C TYR A 3 -6.18 0.59 21.35
N ALA A 4 -5.28 -0.29 21.79
CA ALA A 4 -4.26 -0.88 20.91
C ALA A 4 -4.89 -1.81 19.87
N ALA A 5 -5.94 -2.55 20.23
CA ALA A 5 -6.64 -3.43 19.30
C ALA A 5 -7.41 -2.65 18.22
N ILE A 6 -7.99 -1.48 18.57
CA ILE A 6 -8.66 -0.61 17.61
C ILE A 6 -7.65 0.04 16.67
N ALA A 7 -6.54 0.56 17.22
CA ALA A 7 -5.46 1.13 16.43
C ALA A 7 -4.86 0.10 15.46
N GLY A 8 -4.66 -1.14 15.92
CA GLY A 8 -4.22 -2.26 15.09
C GLY A 8 -5.20 -2.57 13.95
N GLN A 9 -6.50 -2.62 14.21
CA GLN A 9 -7.49 -2.83 13.15
C GLN A 9 -7.50 -1.69 12.12
N GLY A 10 -7.44 -0.44 12.57
CA GLY A 10 -7.37 0.73 11.68
C GLY A 10 -6.13 0.69 10.79
N LEU A 11 -4.97 0.38 11.36
CA LEU A 11 -3.73 0.22 10.60
C LEU A 11 -3.82 -0.94 9.60
N GLY A 12 -4.43 -2.06 9.98
CA GLY A 12 -4.60 -3.22 9.10
C GLY A 12 -5.48 -2.92 7.89
N ILE A 13 -6.57 -2.20 8.11
CA ILE A 13 -7.45 -1.73 7.04
C ILE A 13 -6.70 -0.77 6.13
N LEU A 14 -5.96 0.19 6.68
CA LEU A 14 -5.15 1.14 5.91
C LEU A 14 -4.14 0.42 5.02
N LEU A 15 -3.35 -0.51 5.58
CA LEU A 15 -2.34 -1.26 4.82
C LEU A 15 -2.99 -2.15 3.75
N ALA A 16 -4.14 -2.75 4.04
CA ALA A 16 -4.90 -3.54 3.06
C ALA A 16 -5.42 -2.67 1.91
N LEU A 17 -5.99 -1.50 2.22
CA LEU A 17 -6.45 -0.54 1.22
C LEU A 17 -5.29 -0.07 0.34
N MET A 18 -4.16 0.34 0.93
CA MET A 18 -2.98 0.74 0.18
C MET A 18 -2.47 -0.38 -0.72
N THR A 19 -2.46 -1.62 -0.25
CA THR A 19 -2.08 -2.79 -1.06
C THR A 19 -2.96 -2.90 -2.31
N VAL A 20 -4.28 -2.80 -2.15
CA VAL A 20 -5.23 -2.86 -3.27
C VAL A 20 -4.99 -1.69 -4.24
N LEU A 21 -4.81 -0.48 -3.74
CA LEU A 21 -4.53 0.69 -4.57
C LEU A 21 -3.23 0.52 -5.37
N PHE A 22 -2.18 -0.04 -4.76
CA PHE A 22 -0.92 -0.31 -5.46
C PHE A 22 -1.06 -1.43 -6.50
N ILE A 23 -1.88 -2.46 -6.25
CA ILE A 23 -2.21 -3.46 -7.27
C ILE A 23 -2.87 -2.80 -8.48
N PHE A 24 -3.85 -1.92 -8.26
CA PHE A 24 -4.43 -1.14 -9.36
C PHE A 24 -3.39 -0.25 -10.05
N ARG A 25 -2.45 0.37 -9.31
CA ARG A 25 -1.35 1.14 -9.90
C ARG A 25 -0.47 0.30 -10.82
N ILE A 26 -0.18 -0.96 -10.48
CA ILE A 26 0.57 -1.87 -11.37
C ILE A 26 -0.15 -2.03 -12.71
N ILE A 27 -1.47 -2.27 -12.67
CA ILE A 27 -2.26 -2.44 -13.89
C ILE A 27 -2.30 -1.13 -14.69
N LEU A 28 -2.52 -0.01 -14.02
CA LEU A 28 -2.64 1.30 -14.67
C LEU A 28 -1.32 1.75 -15.33
N THR A 29 -0.16 1.29 -14.87
CA THR A 29 1.11 1.64 -15.51
C THR A 29 1.30 0.93 -16.85
N TRP A 30 0.57 -0.16 -17.11
CA TRP A 30 0.57 -0.83 -18.42
C TRP A 30 -0.32 -0.12 -19.45
N TYR A 31 -1.19 0.79 -19.02
CA TYR A 31 -2.10 1.55 -19.87
C TYR A 31 -1.81 3.06 -19.81
N PRO A 32 -0.71 3.53 -20.43
CA PRO A 32 -0.28 4.93 -20.33
C PRO A 32 -1.27 5.95 -20.92
N GLN A 33 -2.21 5.49 -21.75
CA GLN A 33 -3.32 6.28 -22.29
C GLN A 33 -4.38 6.69 -21.25
N VAL A 34 -4.36 6.11 -20.04
CA VAL A 34 -5.32 6.43 -18.98
C VAL A 34 -4.91 7.72 -18.25
N GLU A 35 -5.82 8.69 -18.22
CA GLU A 35 -5.61 9.94 -17.47
C GLU A 35 -5.81 9.75 -15.96
N LEU A 36 -4.71 9.63 -15.21
CA LEU A 36 -4.70 9.45 -13.76
C LEU A 36 -5.23 10.65 -12.95
N THR A 37 -5.35 11.81 -13.58
CA THR A 37 -5.86 13.04 -12.94
C THR A 37 -7.38 13.15 -12.96
N LYS A 38 -8.07 12.31 -13.75
CA LYS A 38 -9.54 12.27 -13.86
C LYS A 38 -10.15 11.17 -13.01
N LEU A 39 -11.39 11.37 -12.58
CA LEU A 39 -12.17 10.32 -11.91
C LEU A 39 -12.52 9.21 -12.92
N PRO A 40 -12.52 7.93 -12.51
CA PRO A 40 -12.31 7.43 -11.15
C PRO A 40 -10.84 7.27 -10.74
N TRP A 41 -9.90 7.28 -11.70
CA TRP A 41 -8.49 6.94 -11.49
C TRP A 41 -7.76 7.85 -10.50
N LYS A 42 -8.18 9.11 -10.39
CA LYS A 42 -7.70 10.06 -9.39
C LYS A 42 -7.81 9.52 -7.95
N LEU A 43 -8.83 8.71 -7.65
CA LEU A 43 -9.01 8.11 -6.32
C LEU A 43 -7.89 7.13 -5.98
N ILE A 44 -7.24 6.55 -6.99
CA ILE A 44 -6.14 5.61 -6.85
C ILE A 44 -4.82 6.36 -6.89
N ALA A 45 -4.65 7.29 -7.84
CA ALA A 45 -3.43 8.04 -8.03
C ALA A 45 -3.13 8.98 -6.86
N LEU A 46 -4.12 9.73 -6.37
CA LEU A 46 -3.92 10.72 -5.32
C LEU A 46 -3.27 10.16 -4.04
N PRO A 47 -3.74 9.06 -3.43
CA PRO A 47 -3.12 8.51 -2.22
C PRO A 47 -1.80 7.76 -2.48
N THR A 48 -1.58 7.25 -3.70
CA THR A 48 -0.39 6.42 -4.01
C THR A 48 0.79 7.23 -4.53
N GLU A 49 0.54 8.33 -5.26
CA GLU A 49 1.59 9.10 -5.95
C GLU A 49 2.65 9.69 -5.01
N PRO A 50 2.32 10.27 -3.84
CA PRO A 50 3.32 10.80 -2.91
C PRO A 50 4.33 9.75 -2.43
N LEU A 51 3.91 8.49 -2.37
CA LEU A 51 4.74 7.35 -1.98
C LEU A 51 5.58 6.80 -3.14
N LEU A 52 5.07 6.93 -4.37
CA LEU A 52 5.74 6.45 -5.59
C LEU A 52 6.85 7.41 -6.05
N ILE A 53 6.65 8.72 -5.94
CA ILE A 53 7.65 9.74 -6.35
C ILE A 53 9.05 9.48 -5.76
N PRO A 54 9.22 9.30 -4.43
CA PRO A 54 10.54 9.05 -3.87
C PRO A 54 11.09 7.69 -4.30
N LEU A 55 10.24 6.65 -4.39
CA LEU A 55 10.70 5.30 -4.72
C LEU A 55 11.15 5.19 -6.18
N ARG A 56 10.52 5.91 -7.11
CA ARG A 56 10.96 5.98 -8.51
C ARG A 56 12.31 6.63 -8.72
N LYS A 57 12.78 7.44 -7.76
CA LYS A 57 14.16 7.98 -7.80
C LYS A 57 15.20 6.89 -7.53
N LEU A 58 14.83 5.87 -6.75
CA LEU A 58 15.68 4.72 -6.44
C LEU A 58 15.53 3.60 -7.47
N VAL A 59 14.29 3.33 -7.88
CA VAL A 59 13.94 2.27 -8.83
C VAL A 59 13.18 2.90 -9.99
N PRO A 60 13.90 3.42 -11.00
CA PRO A 60 13.26 4.07 -12.14
C PRO A 60 12.43 3.05 -12.96
N PRO A 61 11.41 3.52 -13.70
CA PRO A 61 10.65 2.66 -14.61
C PRO A 61 11.56 2.00 -15.65
N ILE A 62 11.32 0.72 -15.94
CA ILE A 62 12.08 -0.07 -16.91
C ILE A 62 11.14 -0.47 -18.04
N GLY A 63 11.52 -0.19 -19.29
CA GLY A 63 10.71 -0.56 -20.46
C GLY A 63 9.32 0.07 -20.48
N GLY A 64 9.15 1.26 -19.91
CA GLY A 64 7.87 1.95 -19.81
C GLY A 64 6.93 1.46 -18.70
N VAL A 65 7.35 0.46 -17.91
CA VAL A 65 6.58 -0.07 -16.78
C VAL A 65 7.17 0.44 -15.46
N ASP A 66 6.32 1.00 -14.62
CA ASP A 66 6.68 1.45 -13.28
C ASP A 66 6.66 0.26 -12.30
N LEU A 67 7.82 -0.09 -11.75
CA LEU A 67 8.00 -1.18 -10.78
C LEU A 67 7.80 -0.73 -9.33
N ALA A 68 7.78 0.58 -9.06
CA ALA A 68 7.64 1.11 -7.70
C ALA A 68 6.34 0.65 -7.00
N PRO A 69 5.17 0.54 -7.67
CA PRO A 69 3.95 0.01 -7.05
C PRO A 69 4.10 -1.45 -6.57
N ILE A 70 4.87 -2.28 -7.29
CA ILE A 70 5.12 -3.68 -6.91
C ILE A 70 5.88 -3.75 -5.59
N LEU A 71 6.91 -2.93 -5.45
CA LEU A 71 7.67 -2.82 -4.21
C LEU A 71 6.79 -2.34 -3.05
N TRP A 72 5.87 -1.41 -3.30
CA TRP A 72 4.92 -0.99 -2.27
C TRP A 72 3.92 -2.07 -1.89
N VAL A 73 3.45 -2.91 -2.82
CA VAL A 73 2.66 -4.11 -2.48
C VAL A 73 3.43 -5.01 -1.52
N PHE A 74 4.71 -5.28 -1.82
CA PHE A 74 5.58 -6.06 -0.94
C PHE A 74 5.71 -5.41 0.45
N ILE A 75 6.02 -4.12 0.52
CA ILE A 75 6.17 -3.39 1.79
C ILE A 75 4.86 -3.41 2.60
N CYS A 76 3.72 -3.09 2.00
CA CYS A 76 2.45 -3.04 2.70
C CYS A 76 2.03 -4.41 3.24
N THR A 77 2.19 -5.47 2.44
CA THR A 77 1.84 -6.84 2.84
C THR A 77 2.77 -7.37 3.92
N PHE A 78 4.08 -7.11 3.79
CA PHE A 78 5.07 -7.46 4.79
C PHE A 78 4.82 -6.76 6.13
N LEU A 79 4.59 -5.45 6.12
CA LEU A 79 4.27 -4.69 7.34
C LEU A 79 2.97 -5.18 7.97
N ARG A 80 1.95 -5.49 7.16
CA ARG A 80 0.68 -5.99 7.67
C ARG A 80 0.86 -7.34 8.37
N GLU A 81 1.65 -8.26 7.82
CA GLU A 81 1.90 -9.56 8.44
C GLU A 81 2.70 -9.43 9.73
N ILE A 82 3.81 -8.67 9.72
CA ILE A 82 4.67 -8.50 10.91
C ILE A 82 3.96 -7.76 12.03
N LEU A 83 3.13 -6.76 11.72
CA LEU A 83 2.49 -5.95 12.75
C LEU A 83 1.17 -6.57 13.22
N ILE A 84 0.35 -7.11 12.32
CA ILE A 84 -1.08 -7.39 12.54
C ILE A 84 -1.48 -8.80 12.08
N GLY A 85 -0.55 -9.58 11.53
CA GLY A 85 -0.79 -10.97 11.18
C GLY A 85 -1.16 -11.83 12.39
N GLN A 86 -1.38 -13.13 12.14
CA GLN A 86 -1.74 -14.06 13.21
C GLN A 86 -0.67 -14.10 14.31
N GLN A 87 0.60 -13.94 13.92
CA GLN A 87 1.78 -13.82 14.78
C GLN A 87 2.31 -12.37 14.90
N GLY A 88 1.53 -11.38 14.48
CA GLY A 88 1.97 -9.99 14.41
C GLY A 88 2.25 -9.39 15.79
N LEU A 89 3.24 -8.49 15.84
CA LEU A 89 3.72 -7.86 17.08
C LEU A 89 2.60 -7.15 17.86
N ILE A 90 1.74 -6.39 17.19
CA ILE A 90 0.63 -5.67 17.82
C ILE A 90 -0.45 -6.66 18.26
N THR A 91 -0.72 -7.68 17.45
CA THR A 91 -1.66 -8.75 17.78
C THR A 91 -1.23 -9.48 19.06
N MET A 92 0.05 -9.86 19.16
CA MET A 92 0.59 -10.52 20.35
C MET A 92 0.61 -9.61 21.57
N ALA A 93 1.06 -8.37 21.43
CA ALA A 93 1.03 -7.39 22.51
C ALA A 93 -0.39 -7.16 23.05
N SER A 94 -1.39 -7.13 22.17
CA SER A 94 -2.79 -6.94 22.56
C SER A 94 -3.43 -8.12 23.31
N ARG A 95 -2.82 -9.31 23.26
CA ARG A 95 -3.28 -10.53 23.96
C ARG A 95 -2.66 -10.70 25.34
N LEU A 96 -1.56 -10.00 25.61
CA LEU A 96 -0.82 -10.05 26.88
C LEU A 96 -1.44 -9.13 27.96
N HIS A 97 -2.38 -8.26 27.59
CA HIS A 97 -3.10 -7.32 28.45
C HIS A 97 -4.61 -7.53 28.33
#